data_AF-X0YGM3-F1
#
_entry.id   AF-X0YGM3-F1
#
_cell.length_a   1.000
_cell.length_b   1.000
_cell.length_c   1.000
_cell.angle_alpha   90.00
_cell.angle_beta   90.00
_cell.angle_gamma   90.00
#
_symmetry.space_group_name_H-M   'P 1'
#
loop_
_entity.id
_entity.type
_entity.pdbx_description
1 polymer ?
#
loop_
_entity_poly.entity_id
_entity_poly.type
_entity_poly.pdbx_seq_one_letter_code
_entity_poly.pdbx_strand_id
1 'polypeptide(L)'
;LVKSTPILAVYDDHDYGQNDGGKHYPEREASAKMCLDFFNVPQDDPRRTHPGIYGSSILGEANQRIQIILLDTRYFRDDLDRNTLTDQEKKTLERLAGINPLRTPHAHSLANRNGRG
;
A
#
# COMPACT_ATOMS: atom_id res chain seq x y z
N LEU A 1 0.81 21.00 -19.69
CA LEU A 1 0.05 20.17 -18.72
C LEU A 1 0.55 20.38 -17.29
N VAL A 2 1.77 19.92 -16.93
CA VAL A 2 2.31 20.03 -15.56
C VAL A 2 2.32 21.46 -14.98
N LYS A 3 2.59 22.49 -15.79
CA LYS A 3 2.60 23.90 -15.34
C LYS A 3 1.22 24.48 -14.99
N SER A 4 0.14 23.85 -15.44
CA SER A 4 -1.21 24.42 -15.42
C SER A 4 -2.25 23.49 -14.79
N THR A 5 -1.81 22.37 -14.21
CA THR A 5 -2.69 21.34 -13.66
C THR A 5 -2.14 20.94 -12.28
N PRO A 6 -2.93 21.07 -11.20
CA PRO A 6 -2.51 20.60 -9.88
C PRO A 6 -2.17 19.10 -9.91
N ILE A 7 -1.05 18.74 -9.29
CA ILE A 7 -0.62 17.35 -9.15
C ILE A 7 -0.73 16.95 -7.69
N LEU A 8 -1.51 15.91 -7.44
CA LEU A 8 -1.61 15.22 -6.16
C LEU A 8 -1.00 13.84 -6.35
N ALA A 9 0.06 13.52 -5.62
CA ALA A 9 0.86 12.33 -5.86
C ALA A 9 1.10 11.52 -4.58
N VAL A 10 1.16 10.20 -4.77
CA VAL A 10 1.66 9.18 -3.83
C VAL A 10 2.45 8.15 -4.63
N TYR A 11 3.38 7.44 -3.97
CA TYR A 11 4.18 6.38 -4.60
C TYR A 11 3.45 5.04 -4.68
N ASP A 12 3.95 4.16 -5.55
CA ASP A 12 3.75 2.70 -5.42
C ASP A 12 5.08 1.99 -5.06
N ASP A 13 5.16 0.66 -5.09
CA ASP A 13 6.40 -0.08 -4.73
C ASP A 13 7.62 0.31 -5.57
N HIS A 14 7.44 0.46 -6.86
CA HIS A 14 8.51 0.80 -7.78
C HIS A 14 9.10 2.19 -7.49
N ASP A 15 8.30 3.11 -6.95
CA ASP A 15 8.74 4.43 -6.53
C ASP A 15 9.24 4.47 -5.07
N TYR A 16 8.77 3.54 -4.23
CA TYR A 16 9.16 3.44 -2.82
C TYR A 16 10.62 3.00 -2.65
N GLY A 17 11.21 2.34 -3.65
CA GLY A 17 12.63 1.98 -3.70
C GLY A 17 12.95 0.52 -3.39
N GLN A 18 11.95 -0.26 -2.93
CA GLN A 18 12.07 -1.70 -2.76
C GLN A 18 10.76 -2.39 -3.17
N ASN A 19 10.86 -3.33 -4.12
CA ASN A 19 9.72 -4.17 -4.51
C ASN A 19 9.13 -4.87 -3.28
N ASP A 20 7.80 -4.84 -3.15
CA ASP A 20 7.07 -5.35 -1.99
C ASP A 20 7.49 -4.76 -0.62
N GLY A 21 8.32 -3.71 -0.61
CA GLY A 21 8.83 -3.09 0.61
C GLY A 21 7.72 -2.40 1.41
N GLY A 22 7.81 -2.52 2.73
CA GLY A 22 6.86 -1.97 3.69
C GLY A 22 7.54 -1.16 4.80
N LYS A 23 7.01 -1.25 6.01
CA LYS A 23 7.50 -0.53 7.21
C LYS A 23 8.93 -0.89 7.61
N HIS A 24 9.44 -2.03 7.17
CA HIS A 24 10.79 -2.52 7.48
C HIS A 24 11.84 -2.13 6.43
N TYR A 25 11.45 -1.44 5.36
CA TYR A 25 12.40 -0.93 4.38
C TYR A 25 13.29 0.17 5.01
N PRO A 26 14.63 0.00 5.05
CA PRO A 26 15.51 0.93 5.77
C PRO A 26 15.47 2.37 5.26
N GLU A 27 15.31 2.58 3.95
CA GLU A 27 15.37 3.90 3.32
C GLU A 27 13.99 4.56 3.18
N ARG A 28 12.95 4.06 3.86
CA ARG A 28 11.57 4.56 3.70
C ARG A 28 11.40 6.06 3.95
N GLU A 29 12.16 6.61 4.89
CA GLU A 29 12.17 8.05 5.22
C GLU A 29 12.79 8.86 4.08
N ALA A 30 13.91 8.37 3.54
CA ALA A 30 14.57 8.99 2.39
C ALA A 30 13.65 8.94 1.16
N SER A 31 12.99 7.82 0.90
CA SER A 31 12.01 7.68 -0.20
C SER A 31 10.82 8.64 -0.06
N ALA A 32 10.24 8.76 1.14
CA ALA A 32 9.17 9.72 1.41
C ALA A 32 9.63 11.16 1.11
N LYS A 33 10.81 11.55 1.60
CA LYS A 33 11.38 12.87 1.35
C LYS A 33 11.63 13.10 -0.15
N MET A 34 12.23 12.14 -0.84
CA MET A 34 12.49 12.22 -2.28
C MET A 34 11.22 12.34 -3.10
N CYS A 35 10.15 11.61 -2.75
CA CYS A 35 8.86 11.72 -3.42
C CYS A 35 8.28 13.13 -3.30
N LEU A 36 8.25 13.70 -2.08
CA LEU A 36 7.76 15.07 -1.85
C LEU A 36 8.62 16.11 -2.58
N ASP A 37 9.95 15.92 -2.59
CA ASP A 37 10.88 16.81 -3.28
C ASP A 37 10.69 16.75 -4.81
N PHE A 38 10.52 15.55 -5.39
CA PHE A 38 10.32 15.35 -6.83
C PHE A 38 9.05 16.04 -7.35
N PHE A 39 7.95 15.94 -6.59
CA PHE A 39 6.69 16.60 -6.93
C PHE A 39 6.63 18.07 -6.50
N ASN A 40 7.75 18.64 -6.02
CA ASN A 40 7.85 20.02 -5.54
C ASN A 40 6.78 20.38 -4.49
N VAL A 41 6.48 19.43 -3.58
CA VAL A 41 5.56 19.69 -2.47
C VAL A 41 6.17 20.80 -1.59
N PRO A 42 5.40 21.86 -1.23
CA PRO A 42 5.90 22.97 -0.43
C PRO A 42 6.59 22.54 0.88
N GLN A 43 7.56 23.33 1.34
CA GLN A 43 8.35 22.99 2.54
C GLN A 43 7.53 23.07 3.84
N ASP A 44 6.45 23.84 3.83
CA ASP A 44 5.49 24.01 4.92
C ASP A 44 4.29 23.06 4.83
N ASP A 45 4.26 22.17 3.84
CA ASP A 45 3.19 21.16 3.72
C ASP A 45 3.20 20.23 4.94
N PRO A 46 2.04 19.98 5.59
CA PRO A 46 1.95 19.12 6.76
C PRO A 46 2.58 17.72 6.58
N ARG A 47 2.60 17.21 5.35
CA ARG A 47 3.24 15.92 5.02
C ARG A 47 4.73 15.87 5.31
N ARG A 48 5.40 17.02 5.37
CA ARG A 48 6.83 17.10 5.74
C ARG A 48 7.07 17.03 7.25
N THR A 49 6.02 17.00 8.06
CA THR A 49 6.10 17.02 9.53
C THR A 49 5.74 15.67 10.17
N HIS A 50 5.34 14.68 9.38
CA HIS A 50 4.97 13.35 9.88
C HIS A 50 5.58 12.23 9.01
N PRO A 51 5.63 10.99 9.51
CA PRO A 51 6.06 9.83 8.73
C PRO A 51 5.10 9.53 7.56
N GLY A 52 5.63 9.03 6.45
CA GLY A 52 4.86 8.74 5.23
C GLY A 52 4.41 9.99 4.46
N ILE A 53 3.70 9.80 3.33
CA ILE A 53 3.31 10.90 2.42
C ILE A 53 1.79 11.04 2.23
N TYR A 54 1.00 10.34 3.06
CA TYR A 54 -0.46 10.39 3.02
C TYR A 54 -0.98 11.81 3.32
N GLY A 55 -2.17 12.13 2.83
CA GLY A 55 -2.74 13.45 3.05
C GLY A 55 -4.13 13.60 2.44
N SER A 56 -4.66 14.81 2.47
CA SER A 56 -5.93 15.12 1.80
C SER A 56 -5.94 16.52 1.22
N SER A 57 -6.80 16.74 0.25
CA SER A 57 -7.02 18.06 -0.36
C SER A 57 -8.50 18.24 -0.64
N ILE A 58 -9.02 19.44 -0.40
CA ILE A 58 -10.37 19.83 -0.78
C ILE A 58 -10.26 20.77 -1.97
N LEU A 59 -10.96 20.46 -3.04
CA LEU A 59 -11.02 21.25 -4.26
C LEU A 59 -12.44 21.78 -4.47
N GLY A 60 -12.56 22.99 -5.02
CA GLY A 60 -13.84 23.61 -5.35
C GLY A 60 -14.37 24.57 -4.28
N GLU A 61 -15.45 25.26 -4.63
CA GLU A 61 -16.08 26.31 -3.83
C GLU A 61 -16.92 25.74 -2.68
N ALA A 62 -17.27 26.59 -1.70
CA ALA A 62 -17.91 26.17 -0.46
C ALA A 62 -19.14 25.27 -0.65
N ASN A 63 -19.94 25.49 -1.70
CA ASN A 63 -21.16 24.78 -2.05
C ASN A 63 -20.97 23.62 -3.05
N GLN A 64 -19.75 23.42 -3.57
CA GLN A 64 -19.44 22.34 -4.51
C GLN A 64 -17.98 21.92 -4.31
N ARG A 65 -17.76 20.96 -3.42
CA ARG A 65 -16.42 20.47 -3.06
C ARG A 65 -16.21 19.02 -3.39
N ILE A 66 -14.98 18.68 -3.72
CA ILE A 66 -14.46 17.32 -3.79
C ILE A 66 -13.35 17.21 -2.74
N GLN A 67 -13.45 16.21 -1.86
CA GLN A 67 -12.35 15.85 -0.98
C GLN A 67 -11.61 14.65 -1.57
N ILE A 68 -10.31 14.82 -1.77
CA ILE A 68 -9.41 13.77 -2.23
C ILE A 68 -8.61 13.31 -1.02
N ILE A 69 -8.63 12.01 -0.77
CA ILE A 69 -7.83 11.37 0.29
C ILE A 69 -6.76 10.53 -0.41
N LEU A 70 -5.51 10.86 -0.14
CA LEU A 70 -4.35 10.16 -0.66
C LEU A 70 -3.80 9.24 0.42
N LEU A 71 -3.78 7.95 0.13
CA LEU A 71 -3.28 6.94 1.06
C LEU A 71 -1.82 6.62 0.77
N ASP A 72 -1.09 6.36 1.84
CA ASP A 72 0.24 5.77 1.79
C ASP A 72 0.12 4.30 2.19
N THR A 73 0.22 3.41 1.20
CA THR A 73 0.02 1.97 1.37
C THR A 73 1.34 1.19 1.49
N ARG A 74 2.47 1.91 1.65
CA ARG A 74 3.81 1.33 1.69
C ARG A 74 4.51 1.62 3.02
N TYR A 75 4.56 2.88 3.46
CA TYR A 75 5.35 3.32 4.62
C TYR A 75 5.05 2.56 5.92
N PHE A 76 3.76 2.24 6.13
CA PHE A 76 3.26 1.60 7.34
C PHE A 76 2.88 0.14 7.14
N ARG A 77 2.98 -0.38 5.90
CA ARG A 77 2.49 -1.72 5.59
C ARG A 77 3.36 -2.77 6.27
N ASP A 78 2.71 -3.76 6.87
CA ASP A 78 3.36 -4.98 7.33
C ASP A 78 3.95 -5.79 6.16
N ASP A 79 4.76 -6.78 6.50
CA ASP A 79 5.30 -7.70 5.51
C ASP A 79 4.16 -8.45 4.80
N LEU A 80 4.35 -8.69 3.50
CA LEU A 80 3.37 -9.43 2.72
C LEU A 80 3.33 -10.88 3.17
N ASP A 81 2.14 -11.37 3.47
CA ASP A 81 1.90 -12.80 3.64
C ASP A 81 1.95 -13.46 2.25
N ARG A 82 3.12 -13.97 1.91
CA ARG A 82 3.33 -14.67 0.65
C ARG A 82 2.77 -16.08 0.80
N ASN A 83 1.96 -16.50 -0.17
CA ASN A 83 1.40 -17.84 -0.19
C ASN A 83 2.53 -18.88 -0.07
N THR A 84 2.60 -19.54 1.08
CA THR A 84 3.61 -20.56 1.39
C THR A 84 3.30 -21.91 0.78
N LEU A 85 2.13 -22.07 0.14
CA LEU A 85 1.72 -23.33 -0.46
C LEU A 85 2.62 -23.67 -1.64
N THR A 86 3.11 -24.91 -1.62
CA THR A 86 3.75 -25.54 -2.76
C THR A 86 2.76 -25.67 -3.94
N ASP A 87 3.28 -25.82 -5.16
CA ASP A 87 2.43 -26.03 -6.34
C ASP A 87 1.57 -27.30 -6.21
N GLN A 88 2.05 -28.30 -5.47
CA GLN A 88 1.29 -29.52 -5.21
C GLN A 88 0.12 -29.26 -4.26
N GLU A 89 0.33 -28.46 -3.21
CA GLU A 89 -0.73 -28.05 -2.28
C GLU A 89 -1.77 -27.16 -2.96
N LYS A 90 -1.34 -26.23 -3.82
CA LYS A 90 -2.26 -25.41 -4.64
C LYS A 90 -3.16 -26.28 -5.52
N LYS A 91 -2.59 -27.22 -6.27
CA LYS A 91 -3.34 -28.17 -7.11
C LYS A 91 -4.29 -29.05 -6.30
N THR A 92 -3.88 -29.42 -5.09
CA THR A 92 -4.69 -30.24 -4.19
C THR A 92 -5.89 -29.44 -3.70
N LEU A 93 -5.70 -28.18 -3.28
CA LEU A 93 -6.80 -27.30 -2.86
C LEU A 93 -7.76 -26.95 -3.99
N GLU A 94 -7.25 -26.71 -5.21
CA GLU A 94 -8.09 -26.45 -6.39
C GLU A 94 -9.02 -27.64 -6.70
N ARG A 95 -8.52 -28.87 -6.53
CA ARG A 95 -9.32 -30.10 -6.69
C ARG A 95 -10.32 -30.32 -5.56
N LEU A 96 -9.96 -30.00 -4.32
CA LEU A 96 -10.80 -30.24 -3.15
C LEU A 96 -11.90 -29.18 -2.99
N ALA A 97 -11.62 -27.93 -3.32
CA ALA A 97 -12.51 -26.83 -2.99
C ALA A 97 -13.49 -26.47 -4.12
N GLY A 98 -13.16 -26.73 -5.39
CA GLY A 98 -13.88 -26.09 -6.50
C GLY A 98 -13.87 -24.55 -6.42
N ILE A 99 -13.04 -23.98 -5.53
CA ILE A 99 -12.92 -22.57 -5.20
C ILE A 99 -11.51 -22.16 -5.59
N ASN A 100 -11.42 -21.14 -6.45
CA ASN A 100 -10.15 -20.55 -6.87
C ASN A 100 -9.50 -19.83 -5.67
N PRO A 101 -8.31 -20.26 -5.21
CA PRO A 101 -7.67 -19.71 -4.02
C PRO A 101 -7.23 -18.23 -4.17
N LEU A 102 -7.30 -17.67 -5.38
CA LEU A 102 -7.02 -16.25 -5.64
C LEU A 102 -8.15 -15.29 -5.22
N ARG A 103 -9.25 -15.77 -4.59
CA ARG A 103 -10.45 -14.95 -4.35
C ARG A 103 -10.94 -14.83 -2.90
N THR A 104 -10.21 -15.37 -1.91
CA THR A 104 -10.63 -15.33 -0.49
C THR A 104 -9.48 -14.94 0.45
N PRO A 105 -9.43 -13.69 0.94
CA PRO A 105 -8.30 -13.18 1.75
C PRO A 105 -8.15 -13.78 3.16
N HIS A 106 -9.05 -14.65 3.62
CA HIS A 106 -9.12 -15.06 5.04
C HIS A 106 -9.23 -16.57 5.30
N ALA A 107 -8.82 -17.43 4.36
CA ALA A 107 -8.89 -18.88 4.57
C ALA A 107 -7.78 -19.48 5.47
N HIS A 108 -6.90 -18.67 6.07
CA HIS A 108 -5.79 -19.17 6.91
C HIS A 108 -6.20 -19.68 8.31
N SER A 109 -7.47 -19.58 8.72
CA SER A 109 -7.89 -19.94 10.09
C SER A 109 -8.36 -21.40 10.29
N LEU A 110 -8.41 -22.25 9.27
CA LEU A 110 -9.03 -23.59 9.42
C LEU A 110 -8.04 -24.77 9.40
N ALA A 111 -6.74 -24.55 9.20
CA ALA A 111 -5.77 -25.65 9.10
C ALA A 111 -5.08 -26.05 10.42
N ASN A 112 -5.34 -25.37 11.55
CA ASN A 112 -4.64 -25.65 12.81
C ASN A 112 -5.56 -26.10 13.96
N ARG A 113 -6.48 -27.03 13.67
CA ARG A 113 -7.13 -27.86 14.69
C ARG A 113 -7.08 -29.31 14.24
N ASN A 114 -5.94 -29.95 14.44
CA ASN A 114 -5.81 -31.39 14.71
C ASN A 114 -4.33 -31.72 14.89
N GLY A 115 -3.88 -31.74 16.15
CA GLY A 115 -2.52 -32.18 16.47
C GLY A 115 -2.04 -31.78 17.86
N ARG A 116 -2.69 -32.29 18.92
CA ARG A 116 -2.10 -32.68 20.22
C ARG A 116 -3.23 -33.02 21.20
N GLY A 117 -3.22 -34.27 21.68
CA GLY A 117 -4.17 -34.84 22.63
C GLY A 117 -4.58 -36.24 22.21
#